data_AF-A0AAU7NTE6-F1
#
_entry.id   AF-A0AAU7NTE6-F1
#
_cell.length_a   1.000
_cell.length_b   1.000
_cell.length_c   1.000
_cell.angle_alpha   90.00
_cell.angle_beta   90.00
_cell.angle_gamma   90.00
#
_symmetry.space_group_name_H-M   'P 1'
#
loop_
_entity.id
_entity.type
_entity.pdbx_description
1 polymer ?
#
loop_
_entity_poly.entity_id
_entity_poly.type
_entity_poly.pdbx_seq_one_letter_code
_entity_poly.pdbx_strand_id
1 'polypeptide(L)'
;MNKLILRLLHNFQTLTGLLLMTTAISAYAHRGPADEIDTCRIRVGSEKIHFTAYTPTFTQGTGYCQAIPNIGPTNLVFDYEGHKLRNDTVEFEITKEPEGTRIFHQEPKKIKSGTVNATIDFGKYGAGDYLAHVTIMHQGEKQDTHLPFSVGVEEESFSGILKIAIPAVFIAIMLFFMFRQSKTSTSETE
;
A
#
# COMPACT_ATOMS: atom_id res chain seq x y z
N MET A 1 31.05 -2.85 -47.73
CA MET A 1 30.19 -3.15 -46.56
C MET A 1 29.59 -4.55 -46.72
N ASN A 2 30.02 -5.52 -45.90
CA ASN A 2 29.89 -6.95 -46.19
C ASN A 2 28.47 -7.47 -45.86
N LYS A 3 27.82 -8.24 -46.75
CA LYS A 3 26.42 -8.73 -46.58
C LYS A 3 26.20 -9.51 -45.28
N LEU A 4 27.27 -10.08 -44.73
CA LEU A 4 27.28 -10.79 -43.44
C LEU A 4 27.03 -9.84 -42.26
N ILE A 5 27.58 -8.63 -42.31
CA ILE A 5 27.45 -7.60 -41.26
C ILE A 5 26.02 -7.05 -41.23
N LEU A 6 25.42 -6.85 -42.40
CA LEU A 6 24.04 -6.37 -42.52
C LEU A 6 23.01 -7.40 -42.00
N ARG A 7 23.29 -8.70 -42.17
CA ARG A 7 22.48 -9.80 -41.63
C ARG A 7 22.64 -9.97 -40.12
N LEU A 8 23.84 -9.77 -39.60
CA LEU A 8 24.10 -9.76 -38.14
C LEU A 8 23.41 -8.58 -37.46
N LEU A 9 23.41 -7.39 -38.07
CA LEU A 9 22.67 -6.21 -37.58
C LEU A 9 21.15 -6.42 -37.60
N HIS A 10 20.59 -6.98 -38.68
CA HIS A 10 19.16 -7.31 -38.73
C HIS A 10 18.77 -8.36 -37.69
N ASN A 11 19.55 -9.43 -37.54
CA ASN A 11 19.27 -10.48 -36.55
C ASN A 11 19.41 -9.97 -35.11
N PHE A 12 20.35 -9.04 -34.86
CA PHE A 12 20.50 -8.40 -33.56
C PHE A 12 19.32 -7.48 -33.23
N GLN A 13 18.81 -6.73 -34.21
CA GLN A 13 17.60 -5.90 -34.06
C GLN A 13 16.32 -6.74 -33.86
N THR A 14 16.18 -7.88 -34.55
CA THR A 14 15.04 -8.77 -34.33
C THR A 14 15.12 -9.50 -32.98
N LEU A 15 16.31 -9.84 -32.52
CA LEU A 15 16.52 -10.52 -31.24
C LEU A 15 16.29 -9.58 -30.04
N THR A 16 16.65 -8.30 -30.17
CA THR A 16 16.31 -7.28 -29.16
C THR A 16 14.82 -6.97 -29.14
N GLY A 17 14.14 -6.96 -30.29
CA GLY A 17 12.68 -6.80 -30.36
C GLY A 17 11.90 -7.96 -29.73
N LEU A 18 12.39 -9.20 -29.85
CA LEU A 18 11.72 -10.37 -29.27
C LEU A 18 11.92 -10.48 -27.75
N LEU A 19 13.07 -10.01 -27.22
CA LEU A 19 13.34 -9.97 -25.78
C LEU A 19 12.50 -8.93 -25.02
N LEU A 20 12.00 -7.90 -25.72
CA LEU A 20 11.08 -6.90 -25.17
C LEU A 20 9.63 -7.42 -24.99
N MET A 21 9.26 -8.57 -25.60
CA MET A 21 7.92 -9.15 -25.49
C MET A 21 7.76 -10.19 -24.37
N THR A 22 8.86 -10.63 -23.74
CA THR A 22 8.82 -11.66 -22.68
C THR A 22 8.92 -11.11 -21.26
N THR A 23 8.95 -9.79 -21.08
CA THR A 23 8.58 -9.22 -19.78
C THR A 23 7.08 -9.33 -19.64
N ALA A 24 6.60 -10.52 -19.32
CA ALA A 24 5.35 -10.67 -18.59
C ALA A 24 5.57 -9.89 -17.29
N ILE A 25 5.20 -8.62 -17.33
CA ILE A 25 5.09 -7.78 -16.15
C ILE A 25 4.11 -8.56 -15.28
N SER A 26 4.62 -9.16 -14.20
CA SER A 26 3.78 -9.46 -13.07
C SER A 26 3.07 -8.15 -12.78
N ALA A 27 1.79 -8.08 -13.13
CA ALA A 27 0.95 -6.97 -12.77
C ALA A 27 0.79 -7.05 -11.25
N TYR A 28 1.80 -6.56 -10.53
CA TYR A 28 1.61 -6.03 -9.21
C TYR A 28 0.62 -4.92 -9.43
N ALA A 29 -0.64 -5.17 -9.05
CA ALA A 29 -1.68 -4.16 -9.09
C ALA A 29 -1.10 -2.91 -8.45
N HIS A 30 -0.83 -1.90 -9.28
CA HIS A 30 -0.44 -0.59 -8.83
C HIS A 30 -1.58 -0.12 -7.93
N ARG A 31 -1.35 -0.17 -6.61
CA ARG A 31 -2.19 0.55 -5.64
C ARG A 31 -2.18 1.99 -6.12
N GLY A 32 -3.38 2.50 -6.40
CA GLY A 32 -3.58 3.78 -7.07
C GLY A 32 -2.95 4.95 -6.31
N PRO A 33 -3.00 6.17 -6.87
CA PRO A 33 -2.57 7.38 -6.20
C PRO A 33 -3.13 7.42 -4.77
N ALA A 34 -2.38 8.03 -3.84
CA ALA A 34 -2.74 8.17 -2.42
C ALA A 34 -4.07 8.93 -2.15
N ASP A 35 -4.88 9.19 -3.19
CA ASP A 35 -6.06 10.05 -3.15
C ASP A 35 -7.29 9.51 -3.93
N GLU A 36 -7.37 8.22 -4.29
CA GLU A 36 -8.58 7.77 -5.01
C GLU A 36 -9.04 6.32 -4.85
N ILE A 37 -8.75 5.70 -3.70
CA ILE A 37 -9.66 4.72 -3.08
C ILE A 37 -9.54 5.00 -1.59
N ASP A 38 -10.63 5.47 -0.98
CA ASP A 38 -10.72 5.76 0.44
C ASP A 38 -10.53 4.46 1.24
N THR A 39 -9.27 4.01 1.33
CA THR A 39 -8.90 2.65 1.76
C THR A 39 -9.17 2.46 3.26
N CYS A 40 -9.38 3.57 3.94
CA CYS A 40 -9.73 3.68 5.34
C CYS A 40 -11.25 3.68 5.56
N ARG A 41 -12.04 3.68 4.48
CA ARG A 41 -13.49 3.53 4.53
C ARG A 41 -13.87 2.11 4.19
N ILE A 42 -14.28 1.37 5.21
CA ILE A 42 -14.77 0.02 5.05
C ILE A 42 -16.28 0.01 4.94
N ARG A 43 -16.81 -0.83 4.05
CA ARG A 43 -18.25 -1.05 3.95
C ARG A 43 -18.68 -2.08 4.97
N VAL A 44 -19.66 -1.74 5.79
CA VAL A 44 -20.19 -2.61 6.83
C VAL A 44 -21.71 -2.58 6.72
N GLY A 45 -22.30 -3.68 6.26
CA GLY A 45 -23.68 -3.72 5.78
C GLY A 45 -23.92 -2.73 4.63
N SER A 46 -24.93 -1.86 4.79
CA SER A 46 -25.25 -0.84 3.78
C SER A 46 -24.46 0.48 3.94
N GLU A 47 -23.72 0.64 5.03
CA GLU A 47 -23.07 1.89 5.42
C GLU A 47 -21.54 1.78 5.32
N LYS A 48 -20.85 2.89 5.57
CA LYS A 48 -19.39 2.94 5.62
C LYS A 48 -18.91 3.40 7.00
N ILE A 49 -17.77 2.86 7.41
CA ILE A 49 -17.03 3.29 8.60
C ILE A 49 -15.66 3.79 8.14
N HIS A 50 -15.32 5.01 8.54
CA HIS A 50 -14.00 5.59 8.36
C HIS A 50 -13.12 5.25 9.56
N PHE A 51 -11.99 4.61 9.30
CA PHE A 51 -10.99 4.24 10.29
C PHE A 51 -9.84 5.25 10.30
N THR A 52 -9.41 5.68 11.48
CA THR A 52 -8.22 6.50 11.63
C THR A 52 -7.47 6.15 12.91
N ALA A 53 -6.16 6.02 12.80
CA ALA A 53 -5.26 5.77 13.90
C ALA A 53 -4.42 7.01 14.22
N TYR A 54 -4.44 7.44 15.47
CA TYR A 54 -3.65 8.57 15.97
C TYR A 54 -2.70 8.09 17.05
N THR A 55 -1.42 8.43 16.99
CA THR A 55 -0.44 8.08 18.04
C THR A 55 0.07 9.37 18.67
N PRO A 56 -0.64 9.94 19.67
CA PRO A 56 -0.47 11.34 20.09
C PRO A 56 0.96 11.74 20.46
N THR A 57 1.76 10.79 20.97
CA THR A 57 3.16 10.99 21.34
C THR A 57 4.04 11.34 20.14
N PHE A 58 3.72 10.85 18.94
CA PHE A 58 4.55 11.00 17.74
C PHE A 58 3.85 11.79 16.64
N THR A 59 2.52 11.80 16.64
CA THR A 59 1.71 12.39 15.58
C THR A 59 1.15 13.71 16.07
N GLN A 60 1.49 14.83 15.40
CA GLN A 60 0.92 16.15 15.69
C GLN A 60 -0.53 16.28 15.16
N GLY A 61 -1.37 15.30 15.46
CA GLY A 61 -2.73 15.17 14.93
C GLY A 61 -2.83 14.51 13.55
N THR A 62 -1.71 14.03 12.98
CA THR A 62 -1.72 13.24 11.74
C THR A 62 -2.38 11.88 11.98
N GLY A 63 -3.44 11.60 11.23
CA GLY A 63 -4.11 10.31 11.22
C GLY A 63 -3.45 9.35 10.22
N TYR A 64 -3.33 8.09 10.63
CA TYR A 64 -2.85 6.97 9.82
C TYR A 64 -3.97 5.95 9.66
N CYS A 65 -3.73 4.94 8.85
CA CYS A 65 -4.76 3.95 8.52
C CYS A 65 -4.14 2.58 8.33
N GLN A 66 -3.49 2.30 7.21
CA GLN A 66 -2.93 0.96 6.96
C GLN A 66 -1.53 0.78 7.53
N ALA A 67 -0.72 1.82 7.55
CA ALA A 67 0.63 1.79 8.10
C ALA A 67 0.76 2.85 9.17
N ILE A 68 0.92 2.41 10.42
CA ILE A 68 1.15 3.25 11.57
C ILE A 68 2.66 3.21 11.86
N PRO A 69 3.42 4.29 11.62
CA PRO A 69 4.87 4.24 11.62
C PRO A 69 5.49 4.01 13.01
N ASN A 70 4.83 4.54 14.04
CA ASN A 70 5.38 4.56 15.40
C ASN A 70 4.66 3.57 16.32
N ILE A 71 5.44 2.92 17.17
CA ILE A 71 4.92 2.03 18.22
C ILE A 71 4.68 2.87 19.48
N GLY A 72 3.47 2.80 20.05
CA GLY A 72 3.15 3.44 21.32
C GLY A 72 1.65 3.47 21.61
N PRO A 73 1.22 4.34 22.54
CA PRO A 73 -0.20 4.59 22.79
C PRO A 73 -0.88 5.19 21.57
N THR A 74 -1.80 4.45 20.99
CA THR A 74 -2.52 4.80 19.77
C THR A 74 -4.02 4.75 20.02
N ASN A 75 -4.73 5.79 19.57
CA ASN A 75 -6.17 5.84 19.51
C ASN A 75 -6.63 5.37 18.13
N LEU A 76 -7.33 4.25 18.11
CA LEU A 76 -8.00 3.71 16.93
C LEU A 76 -9.44 4.21 16.91
N VAL A 77 -9.76 5.05 15.94
CA VAL A 77 -11.05 5.73 15.82
C VAL A 77 -11.83 5.15 14.65
N PHE A 78 -13.07 4.75 14.93
CA PHE A 78 -14.01 4.24 13.94
C PHE A 78 -15.22 5.17 13.88
N ASP A 79 -15.33 5.93 12.80
CA ASP A 79 -16.39 6.92 12.56
C ASP A 79 -17.40 6.42 11.55
N TYR A 80 -18.68 6.48 11.89
CA TYR A 80 -19.77 6.08 11.01
C TYR A 80 -20.04 7.22 10.04
N GLU A 81 -19.92 6.96 8.74
CA GLU A 81 -20.27 7.96 7.71
C GLU A 81 -21.78 8.20 7.65
N GLY A 82 -22.58 7.17 7.95
CA GLY A 82 -24.04 7.23 7.94
C GLY A 82 -24.68 7.05 9.31
N HIS A 83 -25.96 7.40 9.40
CA HIS A 83 -26.71 7.30 10.66
C HIS A 83 -27.35 5.93 10.92
N LYS A 84 -27.50 5.07 9.91
CA LYS A 84 -28.23 3.80 10.07
C LYS A 84 -27.58 2.85 11.08
N LEU A 85 -26.24 2.80 11.10
CA LEU A 85 -25.48 1.99 12.05
C LEU A 85 -25.72 2.38 13.52
N ARG A 86 -26.25 3.57 13.80
CA ARG A 86 -26.59 4.01 15.16
C ARG A 86 -27.80 3.24 15.75
N ASN A 87 -28.58 2.59 14.90
CA ASN A 87 -29.73 1.76 15.30
C ASN A 87 -29.36 0.29 15.51
N ASP A 88 -28.23 -0.14 14.96
CA ASP A 88 -27.70 -1.50 15.05
C ASP A 88 -26.68 -1.63 16.18
N THR A 89 -26.37 -2.86 16.58
CA THR A 89 -25.25 -3.12 17.50
C THR A 89 -24.01 -3.47 16.72
N VAL A 90 -22.90 -2.84 17.08
CA VAL A 90 -21.60 -3.06 16.46
C VAL A 90 -20.64 -3.58 17.53
N GLU A 91 -19.90 -4.62 17.17
CA GLU A 91 -18.81 -5.22 17.94
C GLU A 91 -17.49 -4.87 17.24
N PHE A 92 -16.49 -4.52 18.05
CA PHE A 92 -15.15 -4.18 17.57
C PHE A 92 -14.13 -5.07 18.24
N GLU A 93 -13.26 -5.68 17.46
CA GLU A 93 -12.19 -6.53 17.95
C GLU A 93 -10.90 -6.23 17.17
N ILE A 94 -9.77 -6.24 17.86
CA ILE A 94 -8.45 -6.09 17.23
C ILE A 94 -7.63 -7.33 17.58
N THR A 95 -7.05 -7.98 16.58
CA THR A 95 -6.12 -9.09 16.73
C THR A 95 -4.72 -8.72 16.25
N LYS A 96 -3.70 -9.35 16.86
CA LYS A 96 -2.33 -9.40 16.33
C LYS A 96 -2.21 -10.60 15.41
N GLU A 97 -1.72 -10.37 14.19
CA GLU A 97 -1.54 -11.39 13.17
C GLU A 97 -0.06 -11.80 13.04
N PRO A 98 0.22 -13.06 12.64
CA PRO A 98 -0.73 -14.11 12.22
C PRO A 98 -1.27 -14.98 13.37
N GLU A 99 -0.92 -14.70 14.63
CA GLU A 99 -1.30 -15.56 15.76
C GLU A 99 -2.81 -15.46 16.10
N GLY A 100 -3.52 -14.46 15.58
CA GLY A 100 -4.92 -14.18 15.88
C GLY A 100 -5.15 -13.77 17.35
N THR A 101 -4.11 -13.24 18.01
CA THR A 101 -4.19 -12.92 19.45
C THR A 101 -5.03 -11.66 19.63
N ARG A 102 -6.18 -11.77 20.29
CA ARG A 102 -7.03 -10.63 20.61
C ARG A 102 -6.37 -9.67 21.59
N ILE A 103 -6.20 -8.41 21.19
CA ILE A 103 -5.59 -7.36 22.00
C ILE A 103 -6.59 -6.28 22.45
N PHE A 104 -7.76 -6.23 21.82
CA PHE A 104 -8.86 -5.35 22.17
C PHE A 104 -10.20 -6.00 21.83
N HIS A 105 -11.19 -5.78 22.68
CA HIS A 105 -12.57 -6.23 22.45
C HIS A 105 -13.55 -5.21 23.01
N GLN A 106 -14.55 -4.88 22.20
CA GLN A 106 -15.73 -4.17 22.64
C GLN A 106 -16.95 -5.00 22.30
N GLU A 107 -17.71 -5.36 23.34
CA GLU A 107 -18.96 -6.11 23.18
C GLU A 107 -19.95 -5.40 22.25
N PRO A 108 -20.84 -6.16 21.58
CA PRO A 108 -21.84 -5.60 20.70
C PRO A 108 -22.70 -4.54 21.40
N LYS A 109 -22.63 -3.29 20.91
CA LYS A 109 -23.34 -2.16 21.53
C LYS A 109 -23.85 -1.19 20.48
N LYS A 110 -24.98 -0.54 20.78
CA LYS A 110 -25.49 0.58 19.97
C LYS A 110 -24.68 1.84 20.24
N ILE A 111 -23.99 2.36 19.23
CA ILE A 111 -23.13 3.55 19.34
C ILE A 111 -23.84 4.75 18.75
N LYS A 112 -24.59 5.46 19.59
CA LYS A 112 -25.40 6.63 19.16
C LYS A 112 -24.57 7.83 18.71
N SER A 113 -23.35 7.98 19.25
CA SER A 113 -22.39 9.02 18.82
C SER A 113 -22.01 8.86 17.36
N GLY A 114 -22.00 7.62 16.85
CA GLY A 114 -21.42 7.28 15.55
C GLY A 114 -19.90 7.22 15.56
N THR A 115 -19.26 7.25 16.72
CA THR A 115 -17.79 7.17 16.86
C THR A 115 -17.44 6.20 17.97
N VAL A 116 -16.50 5.31 17.70
CA VAL A 116 -15.85 4.43 18.68
C VAL A 116 -14.37 4.76 18.74
N ASN A 117 -13.81 4.82 19.95
CA ASN A 117 -12.39 5.00 20.16
C ASN A 117 -11.85 3.83 21.00
N ALA A 118 -10.86 3.12 20.45
CA ALA A 118 -10.10 2.09 21.12
C ALA A 118 -8.67 2.58 21.38
N THR A 119 -8.31 2.79 22.64
CA THR A 119 -6.95 3.18 23.03
C THR A 119 -6.12 1.94 23.32
N ILE A 120 -5.09 1.69 22.51
CA ILE A 120 -4.21 0.53 22.60
C ILE A 120 -2.77 1.01 22.71
N ASP A 121 -2.02 0.44 23.65
CA ASP A 121 -0.58 0.65 23.72
C ASP A 121 0.15 -0.48 22.97
N PHE A 122 0.54 -0.20 21.73
CA PHE A 122 1.26 -1.15 20.90
C PHE A 122 2.67 -1.45 21.40
N GLY A 123 3.21 -0.68 22.36
CA GLY A 123 4.45 -1.02 23.05
C GLY A 123 4.37 -2.38 23.76
N LYS A 124 3.17 -2.83 24.13
CA LYS A 124 2.93 -4.13 24.79
C LYS A 124 2.84 -5.31 23.80
N TYR A 125 2.53 -5.02 22.53
CA TYR A 125 2.25 -6.03 21.51
C TYR A 125 3.31 -6.07 20.41
N GLY A 126 4.13 -5.03 20.28
CA GLY A 126 5.24 -4.92 19.33
C GLY A 126 4.83 -4.47 17.93
N ALA A 127 5.82 -4.31 17.04
CA ALA A 127 5.57 -4.09 15.62
C ALA A 127 4.89 -5.31 14.97
N GLY A 128 4.31 -5.11 13.80
CA GLY A 128 3.77 -6.17 12.95
C GLY A 128 2.37 -5.87 12.44
N ASP A 129 1.72 -6.94 11.96
CA ASP A 129 0.40 -6.88 11.35
C ASP A 129 -0.70 -7.11 12.38
N TYR A 130 -1.82 -6.42 12.15
CA TYR A 130 -2.99 -6.44 12.98
C TYR A 130 -4.24 -6.45 12.10
N LEU A 131 -5.32 -6.98 12.64
CA LEU A 131 -6.61 -7.02 11.97
C LEU A 131 -7.68 -6.38 12.86
N ALA A 132 -8.38 -5.39 12.32
CA ALA A 132 -9.58 -4.86 12.94
C ALA A 132 -10.81 -5.60 12.40
N HIS A 133 -11.54 -6.23 13.29
CA HIS A 133 -12.81 -6.91 13.05
C HIS A 133 -13.94 -5.96 13.45
N VAL A 134 -14.87 -5.74 12.53
CA VAL A 134 -16.07 -4.93 12.75
C VAL A 134 -17.28 -5.77 12.41
N THR A 135 -17.96 -6.24 13.45
CA THR A 135 -19.13 -7.09 13.30
C THR A 135 -20.41 -6.29 13.57
N ILE A 136 -21.32 -6.24 12.60
CA ILE A 136 -22.67 -5.70 12.78
C ILE A 136 -23.63 -6.84 13.09
N MET A 137 -24.53 -6.60 14.06
CA MET A 137 -25.74 -7.39 14.19
C MET A 137 -26.97 -6.57 13.80
N HIS A 138 -27.63 -6.98 12.72
CA HIS A 138 -28.86 -6.39 12.22
C HIS A 138 -29.94 -7.47 12.15
N GLN A 139 -31.04 -7.29 12.90
CA GLN A 139 -32.17 -8.25 12.93
C GLN A 139 -31.78 -9.72 13.22
N GLY A 140 -30.68 -9.94 13.95
CA GLY A 140 -30.18 -11.27 14.29
C GLY A 140 -29.17 -11.85 13.28
N GLU A 141 -28.96 -11.20 12.14
CA GLU A 141 -27.89 -11.56 11.20
C GLU A 141 -26.57 -10.90 11.59
N LYS A 142 -25.48 -11.67 11.54
CA LYS A 142 -24.12 -11.21 11.78
C LYS A 142 -23.41 -10.96 10.46
N GLN A 143 -22.80 -9.79 10.32
CA GLN A 143 -21.94 -9.45 9.19
C GLN A 143 -20.60 -8.96 9.72
N ASP A 144 -19.53 -9.67 9.39
CA ASP A 144 -18.18 -9.38 9.87
C ASP A 144 -17.31 -8.84 8.75
N THR A 145 -16.69 -7.69 9.00
CA THR A 145 -15.81 -6.99 8.06
C THR A 145 -14.42 -6.84 8.67
N HIS A 146 -13.39 -7.10 7.88
CA HIS A 146 -12.00 -7.05 8.30
C HIS A 146 -11.24 -5.88 7.67
N LEU A 147 -10.41 -5.20 8.47
CA LEU A 147 -9.52 -4.14 8.02
C LEU A 147 -8.09 -4.42 8.49
N PRO A 148 -7.19 -4.82 7.58
CA PRO A 148 -5.78 -5.04 7.92
C PRO A 148 -5.02 -3.72 8.07
N PHE A 149 -4.15 -3.67 9.07
CA PHE A 149 -3.20 -2.57 9.28
C PHE A 149 -1.91 -3.07 9.95
N SER A 150 -0.84 -2.30 9.83
CA SER A 150 0.48 -2.63 10.36
C SER A 150 0.98 -1.51 11.27
N VAL A 151 1.71 -1.86 12.33
CA VAL A 151 2.29 -0.92 13.30
C VAL A 151 3.81 -1.09 13.34
N GLY A 152 4.53 0.03 13.45
CA GLY A 152 6.00 0.03 13.50
C GLY A 152 6.64 -0.21 12.14
N VAL A 153 5.92 0.07 11.05
CA VAL A 153 6.43 0.01 9.68
C VAL A 153 6.36 1.40 9.06
N GLU A 154 7.48 1.90 8.57
CA GLU A 154 7.47 3.10 7.73
C GLU A 154 6.92 2.74 6.35
N GLU A 155 6.08 3.61 5.78
CA GLU A 155 5.75 3.47 4.36
C GLU A 155 7.02 3.79 3.56
N GLU A 156 7.76 2.74 3.20
CA GLU A 156 8.88 2.82 2.27
C GLU A 156 8.39 3.43 0.96
N SER A 157 8.60 4.74 0.78
CA SER A 157 8.21 5.45 -0.44
C SER A 157 9.17 5.09 -1.57
N PHE A 158 8.99 3.89 -2.14
CA PHE A 158 9.68 3.43 -3.36
C PHE A 158 9.51 4.41 -4.55
N SER A 159 8.51 5.31 -4.47
CA SER A 159 8.27 6.40 -5.42
C SER A 159 9.49 7.30 -5.59
N GLY A 160 10.25 7.59 -4.53
CA GLY A 160 11.41 8.50 -4.61
C GLY A 160 12.59 7.88 -5.37
N ILE A 161 12.93 6.63 -5.03
CA ILE A 161 14.09 5.93 -5.61
C ILE A 161 13.85 5.59 -7.08
N LEU A 162 12.64 5.13 -7.45
CA LEU A 162 12.33 4.78 -8.84
C LEU A 162 12.30 6.01 -9.76
N LYS A 163 11.88 7.19 -9.26
CA LYS A 163 11.92 8.45 -10.03
C LYS A 163 13.33 8.89 -10.39
N ILE A 164 14.35 8.51 -9.60
CA ILE A 164 15.75 8.86 -9.86
C ILE A 164 16.45 7.75 -10.65
N ALA A 165 16.18 6.49 -10.31
CA ALA A 165 16.83 5.34 -10.93
C ALA A 165 16.49 5.21 -12.43
N ILE A 166 15.22 5.40 -12.80
CA ILE A 166 14.76 5.28 -14.19
C ILE A 166 15.49 6.28 -15.12
N PRO A 167 15.47 7.61 -14.89
CA PRO A 167 16.17 8.55 -15.76
C PRO A 167 17.69 8.37 -15.72
N ALA A 168 18.28 8.01 -14.58
CA ALA A 168 19.72 7.75 -14.48
C ALA A 168 20.17 6.58 -15.37
N VAL A 169 19.39 5.49 -15.42
CA VAL A 169 19.65 4.33 -16.29
C VAL A 169 19.51 4.73 -17.77
N PHE A 170 18.48 5.50 -18.13
CA PHE A 170 18.31 5.98 -19.52
C PHE A 170 19.47 6.89 -19.96
N ILE A 171 19.93 7.80 -19.09
CA ILE A 171 21.08 8.68 -19.38
C ILE A 171 22.35 7.85 -19.55
N ALA A 172 22.60 6.86 -18.69
CA ALA A 172 23.77 5.98 -18.79
C ALA A 172 23.77 5.17 -20.11
N ILE A 173 22.62 4.65 -20.51
CA ILE A 173 22.45 3.94 -21.78
C ILE A 173 22.69 4.90 -22.97
N MET A 174 22.12 6.10 -22.95
CA MET A 174 22.31 7.11 -24.00
C MET A 174 23.79 7.48 -24.14
N LEU A 175 24.47 7.76 -23.02
CA LEU A 175 25.90 8.07 -23.01
C LEU A 175 26.73 6.90 -23.54
N PHE A 176 26.44 5.67 -23.13
CA PHE A 176 27.13 4.47 -23.63
C PHE A 176 27.01 4.33 -25.15
N PHE A 177 25.83 4.54 -25.72
CA PHE A 177 25.63 4.50 -27.17
C PHE A 177 26.33 5.67 -27.88
N MET A 178 26.31 6.89 -27.32
CA MET A 178 27.04 8.04 -27.87
C MET A 178 28.56 7.81 -27.88
N PHE A 179 29.14 7.27 -26.80
CA PHE A 179 30.55 6.91 -26.74
C PHE A 179 30.93 5.80 -27.73
N ARG A 180 30.04 4.86 -28.04
CA ARG A 180 30.30 3.83 -29.07
C ARG A 180 30.25 4.39 -30.48
N GLN A 181 29.35 5.33 -30.78
CA GLN A 181 29.28 5.96 -32.09
C GLN A 181 30.50 6.88 -32.35
N SER A 182 30.93 7.65 -31.34
CA SER A 182 32.13 8.50 -31.43
C SER A 182 33.40 7.73 -31.80
N LYS A 183 33.57 6.49 -31.31
CA LYS A 183 34.74 5.66 -31.67
C LYS A 183 34.69 5.11 -33.10
N THR A 184 33.52 5.11 -33.74
CA THR A 184 33.36 4.60 -35.11
C THR A 184 33.73 5.67 -36.14
N SER A 185 33.54 6.96 -35.84
CA SER A 185 33.85 8.07 -36.76
C SER A 185 35.34 8.44 -36.86
N THR A 186 36.20 7.92 -35.99
CA THR A 186 37.66 8.21 -36.00
C THR A 186 38.46 7.18 -36.80
N SER A 187 37.83 6.09 -37.26
CA SER A 187 38.49 4.98 -37.97
C SER A 187 38.47 5.09 -39.51
N GLU A 188 37.92 6.17 -40.08
CA GLU A 188 37.82 6.36 -41.54
C GLU A 188 38.67 7.50 -42.09
N THR A 189 39.55 8.09 -41.27
CA THR A 189 40.56 9.07 -41.70
C THR A 189 41.96 8.59 -41.33
N GLU A 190 42.40 7.53 -41.99
CA GLU A 190 43.81 7.28 -42.31
C GLU A 190 43.93 6.84 -43.76
#